data_AF-A0A6N8FWL0-F1
#
_entry.id   AF-A0A6N8FWL0-F1
#
_cell.length_a   1.000
_cell.length_b   1.000
_cell.length_c   1.000
_cell.angle_alpha   90.00
_cell.angle_beta   90.00
_cell.angle_gamma   90.00
#
_symmetry.space_group_name_H-M   'P 1'
#
loop_
_entity.id
_entity.type
_entity.pdbx_description
1 polymer ?
#
loop_
_entity_poly.entity_id
_entity_poly.type
_entity_poly.pdbx_seq_one_letter_code
_entity_poly.pdbx_strand_id
1 'polypeptide(L)' 'MGEAKRRKAVLGENYGKEAQILPWLPITKSQAQQFSKWSNRGAWFGIGFLVISWVTIRFIGPAFGWWQVI' A
#
# COMPACT_ATOMS: atom_id res chain seq x y z
N MET A 1 12.07 -11.31 -29.88
CA MET A 1 11.25 -12.44 -29.40
C MET A 1 12.03 -13.57 -28.68
N GLY A 2 13.38 -13.58 -28.66
CA GLY A 2 14.17 -14.70 -28.10
C GLY A 2 14.35 -14.72 -26.56
N GLU A 3 14.40 -13.55 -25.92
CA GLU A 3 14.58 -13.40 -24.46
C GLU A 3 13.50 -14.14 -23.64
N ALA A 4 12.23 -14.02 -24.04
CA ALA A 4 11.13 -14.69 -23.36
C ALA A 4 11.21 -16.23 -23.48
N LYS A 5 11.68 -16.75 -24.63
CA LYS A 5 11.86 -18.18 -24.86
C LYS A 5 13.04 -18.74 -24.05
N ARG A 6 14.13 -17.96 -23.91
CA ARG A 6 15.26 -18.27 -23.03
C ARG A 6 14.86 -18.27 -21.55
N ARG A 7 14.09 -17.26 -21.10
CA ARG A 7 13.57 -17.21 -19.73
C ARG A 7 12.65 -18.39 -19.42
N LYS A 8 11.81 -18.81 -20.38
CA LYS A 8 11.00 -20.04 -20.28
C LYS A 8 11.85 -21.30 -20.09
N ALA A 9 12.90 -21.46 -20.90
CA ALA A 9 13.77 -22.63 -20.83
C ALA A 9 14.56 -22.73 -19.52
N VAL A 10 15.00 -21.60 -18.96
CA VAL A 10 15.74 -21.56 -17.68
C VAL A 10 14.82 -21.78 -16.47
N LEU A 11 13.59 -21.25 -16.50
CA LEU A 11 12.65 -21.33 -15.38
C LEU A 11 11.79 -22.61 -15.39
N GLY A 12 11.66 -23.30 -16.53
CA GLY A 12 10.96 -24.58 -16.63
C GLY A 12 9.54 -24.54 -16.05
N GLU A 13 9.23 -25.48 -15.15
CA GLU A 13 7.94 -25.58 -14.44
C GLU A 13 7.63 -24.42 -13.48
N ASN A 14 8.63 -23.57 -13.20
CA ASN A 14 8.50 -22.37 -12.38
C ASN A 14 8.25 -21.12 -13.22
N TYR A 15 8.24 -21.23 -14.56
CA TYR A 15 7.91 -20.10 -15.42
C TYR A 15 6.43 -19.71 -15.26
N GLY A 16 6.20 -18.54 -14.67
CA GLY A 16 4.85 -18.03 -14.37
C GLY A 16 4.34 -18.40 -12.97
N LYS A 17 5.11 -19.13 -12.16
CA LYS A 17 4.81 -19.30 -10.73
C LYS A 17 5.37 -18.11 -9.96
N GLU A 18 4.56 -17.54 -9.07
CA GLU A 18 4.98 -16.43 -8.21
C GLU A 18 6.17 -16.86 -7.36
N ALA A 19 7.25 -16.06 -7.38
CA ALA A 19 8.42 -16.33 -6.56
C ALA A 19 8.02 -16.37 -5.09
N GLN A 20 8.08 -17.55 -4.47
CA GLN A 20 8.03 -17.69 -3.02
C GLN A 20 9.38 -17.19 -2.48
N ILE A 21 9.34 -16.22 -1.56
CA ILE A 21 10.57 -15.62 -1.00
C ILE A 21 11.28 -16.61 -0.08
N LEU A 22 10.50 -17.53 0.53
CA LEU A 22 10.98 -18.54 1.46
C LEU A 22 10.23 -19.86 1.20
N PRO A 23 10.92 -21.00 1.00
CA PRO A 23 10.30 -22.28 0.66
C PRO A 23 9.52 -22.94 1.81
N TRP A 24 9.71 -22.46 3.05
CA TRP A 24 9.05 -23.01 4.26
C TRP A 24 7.88 -22.14 4.75
N LEU A 25 7.69 -20.95 4.18
CA LEU A 25 6.65 -20.01 4.59
C LEU A 25 5.80 -19.66 3.36
N PRO A 26 4.49 -19.97 3.35
CA PRO A 26 3.62 -19.76 2.20
C PRO A 26 3.24 -18.28 2.01
N ILE A 27 4.20 -17.36 2.16
CA ILE A 27 4.04 -15.95 1.83
C ILE A 27 4.61 -15.74 0.43
N THR A 28 3.71 -15.57 -0.53
CA THR A 28 4.06 -15.26 -1.91
C THR A 28 4.56 -13.80 -2.00
N LYS A 29 5.48 -13.50 -2.93
CA LYS A 29 5.87 -12.09 -3.21
C LYS A 29 4.66 -11.19 -3.45
N SER A 30 3.58 -11.73 -4.03
CA SER A 30 2.35 -10.98 -4.31
C SER A 30 1.62 -10.53 -3.05
N GLN A 31 1.54 -11.37 -2.02
CA GLN A 31 0.92 -11.02 -0.74
C GLN A 31 1.69 -9.90 -0.04
N ALA A 32 3.04 -9.97 -0.04
CA ALA A 32 3.87 -8.91 0.53
C ALA A 32 3.71 -7.58 -0.23
N GLN A 33 3.61 -7.63 -1.57
CA GLN A 33 3.35 -6.44 -2.39
C GLN A 33 1.95 -5.88 -2.17
N GLN A 34 0.92 -6.74 -2.06
CA GLN A 34 -0.45 -6.32 -1.75
C GLN A 34 -0.53 -5.69 -0.36
N PHE A 35 0.12 -6.28 0.65
CA PHE A 35 0.17 -5.73 2.00
C PHE A 35 0.83 -4.35 2.03
N SER A 36 1.96 -4.20 1.34
CA SER A 36 2.67 -2.92 1.23
C SER A 36 1.81 -1.87 0.52
N LYS A 37 1.14 -2.26 -0.57
CA LYS A 37 0.23 -1.38 -1.32
C LYS A 37 -0.97 -0.94 -0.47
N TRP A 38 -1.54 -1.85 0.31
CA TRP A 38 -2.65 -1.56 1.20
C TRP A 38 -2.22 -0.67 2.38
N SER A 39 -1.10 -0.98 3.03
CA SER A 39 -0.54 -0.16 4.11
C SER A 39 -0.21 1.25 3.64
N ASN A 40 0.44 1.40 2.48
CA ASN A 40 0.75 2.71 1.93
C ASN A 40 -0.54 3.51 1.64
N ARG A 41 -1.57 2.84 1.10
CA ARG A 41 -2.87 3.49 0.87
C ARG A 41 -3.56 3.87 2.18
N GLY A 42 -3.48 3.02 3.20
CA GLY A 42 -3.99 3.30 4.55
C GLY A 42 -3.27 4.47 5.24
N ALA A 43 -1.95 4.57 5.07
CA ALA A 43 -1.17 5.69 5.58
C ALA A 43 -1.64 7.03 4.99
N TRP A 44 -1.90 7.07 3.69
CA TRP A 44 -2.47 8.26 3.03
C TRP A 44 -3.87 8.61 3.55
N PHE A 45 -4.70 7.62 3.85
CA PHE A 45 -5.99 7.87 4.51
C PHE A 45 -5.81 8.47 5.92
N GLY A 46 -4.86 7.96 6.70
CA GLY A 46 -4.56 8.49 8.03
C GLY A 46 -4.08 9.94 7.99
N ILE A 47 -3.18 10.27 7.06
CA ILE A 47 -2.70 11.64 6.84
C ILE A 47 -3.86 12.54 6.41
N GLY A 48 -4.64 12.12 5.41
CA GLY A 48 -5.80 12.87 4.94
C GLY A 48 -6.82 13.13 6.05
N PHE A 49 -7.11 12.12 6.86
CA PHE A 49 -8.00 12.24 8.01
C PHE A 49 -7.47 13.25 9.04
N LEU A 50 -6.18 13.16 9.41
CA LEU A 50 -5.54 14.10 10.32
C LEU A 50 -5.66 15.55 9.83
N VAL A 51 -5.40 15.79 8.54
CA VAL A 51 -5.53 17.12 7.94
C VAL A 51 -6.98 17.60 7.96
N ILE A 52 -7.94 16.75 7.58
CA ILE A 52 -9.37 17.10 7.61
C ILE A 52 -9.83 17.44 9.03
N SER A 53 -9.46 16.62 10.02
CA SER A 53 -9.77 16.87 11.43
C SER A 53 -9.12 18.18 11.90
N TRP A 54 -7.86 18.43 11.55
CA TRP A 54 -7.17 19.68 11.89
C TRP A 54 -7.87 20.90 11.29
N VAL A 55 -8.25 20.86 10.00
CA VAL A 55 -8.98 21.95 9.34
C VAL A 55 -10.35 22.15 9.97
N THR A 56 -11.08 21.06 10.23
CA THR A 56 -12.38 21.11 10.90
C THR A 56 -12.26 21.80 12.25
N ILE A 57 -11.27 21.41 13.05
CA ILE A 57 -11.07 21.98 14.37
C ILE A 57 -10.66 23.45 14.30
N ARG A 58 -9.79 23.82 13.35
CA ARG A 58 -9.17 25.15 13.29
C ARG A 58 -10.03 26.20 12.59
N PHE A 59 -10.92 25.78 11.67
CA PHE A 59 -11.72 26.68 10.85
C PHE A 59 -13.21 26.51 11.10
N ILE A 60 -13.73 25.28 11.08
CA ILE A 60 -15.17 25.05 11.27
C ILE A 60 -15.56 25.34 12.72
N GLY A 61 -14.80 24.84 13.70
CA GLY A 61 -15.06 25.12 15.12
C GLY A 61 -15.20 26.63 15.43
N PRO A 62 -14.23 27.47 15.04
CA PRO A 62 -14.32 28.92 15.26
C PRO A 62 -15.37 29.62 14.41
N ALA A 63 -15.57 29.20 13.14
CA ALA A 63 -16.59 29.78 12.27
C ALA A 63 -18.02 29.54 12.78
N PHE A 64 -18.26 28.39 13.42
CA PHE A 64 -19.53 28.06 14.07
C PHE A 64 -19.60 28.51 15.55
N GLY A 65 -18.54 29.16 16.07
CA GLY A 65 -18.50 29.70 17.42
C GLY A 65 -18.37 28.66 18.54
N TRP A 66 -17.99 27.42 18.23
CA TRP A 66 -17.84 26.35 19.23
C TRP A 66 -16.66 26.57 20.19
N TRP A 67 -15.59 27.22 19.71
CA TRP A 67 -14.48 27.72 20.53
C TRP A 67 -13.74 28.84 19.80
N GLN A 68 -13.01 29.65 20.56
CA GLN A 68 -12.15 30.71 20.03
C GLN A 68 -10.71 30.22 19.97
N VAL A 69 -10.01 30.53 18.89
CA VAL A 69 -8.56 30.34 18.84
C VAL A 69 -7.94 31.64 19.30
N ILE A 70 -7.40 31.62 20.51
CA ILE A 70 -6.73 32.75 21.15
C ILE A 70 -5.47 33.11 20.36
#